data_AF-A0A378IWW6-F1
#
_entry.id   AF-A0A378IWW6-F1
#
_cell.length_a   1.000
_cell.length_b   1.000
_cell.length_c   1.000
_cell.angle_alpha   90.00
_cell.angle_beta   90.00
_cell.angle_gamma   90.00
#
_symmetry.space_group_name_H-M   'P 1'
#
loop_
_entity.id
_entity.type
_entity.pdbx_description
1 polymer ?
#
loop_
_entity_poly.entity_id
_entity_poly.type
_entity_poly.pdbx_seq_one_letter_code
_entity_poly.pdbx_strand_id
1 'polypeptide(L)'
;MLALILAKHEDSQLLTGDKALRDAAKDLNVDVHGTIWLVKQMLDDKKITLEVARVAFQRMKESGSRLPWKEVEKLLTSFSSVGELLVY
;
A
#
# COMPACT_ATOMS: atom_id res chain seq x y z
N MET A 1 -15.53 -6.77 9.77
CA MET A 1 -15.82 -8.20 9.56
C MET A 1 -16.39 -8.50 8.18
N LEU A 2 -17.41 -7.78 7.68
CA LEU A 2 -18.00 -8.04 6.35
C LEU A 2 -16.96 -8.15 5.21
N ALA A 3 -16.03 -7.20 5.10
CA ALA A 3 -14.99 -7.22 4.06
C ALA A 3 -14.09 -8.47 4.11
N LEU A 4 -13.79 -8.99 5.31
CA LEU A 4 -12.99 -10.20 5.48
C LEU A 4 -13.76 -11.44 5.05
N ILE A 5 -15.04 -11.54 5.41
CA ILE A 5 -15.89 -12.67 5.00
C ILE A 5 -16.04 -12.68 3.47
N LEU A 6 -16.25 -11.51 2.86
CA LEU A 6 -16.33 -11.40 1.42
C LEU A 6 -15.02 -11.79 0.74
N ALA A 7 -13.88 -11.28 1.21
CA ALA A 7 -12.57 -11.62 0.67
C ALA A 7 -12.32 -13.14 0.71
N LYS A 8 -12.67 -13.80 1.81
CA LYS A 8 -12.56 -15.26 1.94
C LYS A 8 -13.49 -16.01 0.98
N HIS A 9 -14.74 -15.57 0.87
CA HIS A 9 -15.74 -16.22 0.01
C HIS A 9 -15.35 -16.15 -1.47
N GLU A 10 -14.80 -15.01 -1.89
CA GLU A 10 -14.41 -14.74 -3.27
C GLU A 10 -12.95 -15.16 -3.60
N ASP A 11 -12.26 -15.84 -2.68
CA ASP A 11 -10.83 -16.19 -2.81
C ASP A 11 -9.94 -14.99 -3.21
N SER A 12 -10.19 -13.85 -2.55
CA SER A 12 -9.59 -12.55 -2.87
C SER A 12 -8.76 -12.00 -1.71
N GLN A 13 -7.91 -11.02 -2.03
CA GLN A 13 -7.07 -10.33 -1.06
C GLN A 13 -7.88 -9.31 -0.25
N LEU A 14 -7.57 -9.16 1.04
CA LEU A 14 -8.13 -8.12 1.91
C LEU A 14 -7.19 -6.92 1.99
N LEU A 15 -7.69 -5.72 1.66
CA LEU A 15 -6.99 -4.47 1.92
C LEU A 15 -7.54 -3.81 3.20
N THR A 16 -6.72 -3.70 4.25
CA THR A 16 -7.14 -3.06 5.50
C THR A 16 -5.99 -2.45 6.30
N GLY A 17 -6.25 -1.28 6.91
CA GLY A 17 -5.40 -0.68 7.94
C GLY A 17 -5.72 -1.17 9.36
N ASP A 18 -6.89 -1.77 9.57
CA ASP A 18 -7.37 -2.19 10.89
C ASP A 18 -6.58 -3.38 11.43
N LYS A 19 -6.10 -3.27 12.68
CA LYS A 19 -5.26 -4.31 13.30
C LYS A 19 -6.04 -5.59 13.58
N ALA A 20 -7.21 -5.49 14.20
CA ALA A 20 -7.99 -6.66 14.58
C ALA A 20 -8.44 -7.45 13.34
N LEU A 21 -8.81 -6.74 12.27
CA LEU A 21 -9.21 -7.36 11.02
C LEU A 21 -8.03 -8.00 10.29
N ARG A 22 -6.84 -7.41 10.35
CA ARG A 22 -5.61 -8.00 9.80
C ARG A 22 -5.19 -9.25 10.55
N ASP A 23 -5.31 -9.26 11.87
CA ASP A 23 -5.01 -10.45 12.68
C ASP A 23 -6.00 -11.58 12.36
N ALA A 24 -7.31 -11.28 12.31
CA ALA A 24 -8.33 -12.24 11.91
C ALA A 24 -8.15 -12.77 10.47
N ALA A 25 -7.69 -11.93 9.53
CA ALA A 25 -7.41 -12.38 8.16
C ALA A 25 -6.29 -13.42 8.12
N LYS A 26 -5.22 -13.21 8.91
CA LYS A 26 -4.11 -14.16 9.03
C LYS A 26 -4.58 -15.49 9.61
N ASP A 27 -5.39 -15.46 10.68
CA ASP A 27 -5.93 -16.66 11.31
C ASP A 27 -6.81 -17.48 10.35
N LEU A 28 -7.46 -16.80 9.39
CA LEU A 28 -8.32 -17.41 8.37
C LEU A 28 -7.61 -17.72 7.05
N ASN A 29 -6.29 -17.54 6.97
CA ASN A 29 -5.47 -17.70 5.76
C ASN A 29 -5.94 -16.85 4.57
N VAL A 30 -6.45 -15.64 4.83
CA VAL A 30 -6.77 -14.65 3.81
C VAL A 30 -5.57 -13.72 3.64
N ASP A 31 -5.08 -13.59 2.42
CA ASP A 31 -3.98 -12.67 2.11
C ASP A 31 -4.40 -11.22 2.42
N VAL A 32 -3.56 -10.48 3.13
CA VAL A 32 -3.94 -9.20 3.72
C VAL A 32 -2.84 -8.15 3.59
N HIS A 33 -3.22 -6.99 3.05
CA HIS A 33 -2.31 -5.89 2.74
C HIS A 33 -2.82 -4.56 3.30
N GLY A 34 -1.94 -3.56 3.33
CA GLY A 34 -2.25 -2.19 3.71
C GLY A 34 -1.99 -1.18 2.58
N THR A 35 -2.27 0.10 2.84
CA THR A 35 -2.16 1.17 1.83
C THR A 35 -0.78 1.26 1.16
N ILE A 36 0.31 1.06 1.90
CA ILE A 36 1.67 1.14 1.34
C ILE A 36 1.88 0.06 0.28
N TRP A 37 1.40 -1.15 0.53
CA TRP A 37 1.46 -2.24 -0.44
C TRP A 37 0.64 -1.92 -1.68
N LEU A 38 -0.58 -1.40 -1.51
CA LEU A 38 -1.43 -1.02 -2.64
C LEU A 38 -0.73 0.03 -3.52
N VAL A 39 -0.18 1.08 -2.92
CA VAL A 39 0.54 2.13 -3.67
C VAL A 39 1.76 1.56 -4.39
N LYS A 40 2.49 0.61 -3.77
CA LYS A 40 3.58 -0.10 -4.42
C LYS A 40 3.09 -0.86 -5.67
N GLN A 41 2.01 -1.64 -5.58
CA GLN A 41 1.45 -2.35 -6.74
C GLN A 41 1.04 -1.37 -7.85
N MET A 42 0.41 -0.25 -7.50
CA MET A 42 0.02 0.77 -8.48
C MET A 42 1.23 1.42 -9.18
N LEU A 43 2.36 1.55 -8.50
CA LEU A 43 3.62 2.03 -9.09
C LEU A 43 4.25 0.96 -9.99
N ASP A 44 4.35 -0.28 -9.51
CA ASP A 44 4.90 -1.41 -10.27
C ASP A 44 4.12 -1.64 -11.59
N ASP A 45 2.80 -1.56 -11.51
CA ASP A 45 1.88 -1.70 -12.66
C ASP A 45 1.74 -0.42 -13.49
N LYS A 46 2.51 0.63 -13.18
CA LYS A 46 2.51 1.94 -13.85
C LYS A 46 1.12 2.60 -13.91
N LYS A 47 0.25 2.32 -12.96
CA LYS A 47 -1.09 2.94 -12.82
C LYS A 47 -1.00 4.36 -12.28
N ILE A 48 0.06 4.67 -11.53
CA ILE A 48 0.39 6.02 -11.05
C ILE A 48 1.89 6.28 -11.26
N THR A 49 2.25 7.57 -11.29
CA THR A 49 3.66 7.97 -11.29
C THR A 49 4.19 8.10 -9.85
N LEU A 50 5.51 8.12 -9.71
CA LEU A 50 6.16 8.37 -8.42
C LEU A 50 5.71 9.71 -7.81
N GLU A 51 5.52 10.74 -8.63
CA GLU A 51 5.05 12.05 -8.16
C GLU A 51 3.62 12.00 -7.61
N VAL A 52 2.72 11.27 -8.29
CA VAL A 52 1.36 11.05 -7.79
C VAL A 52 1.39 10.33 -6.44
N ALA A 53 2.26 9.33 -6.28
CA ALA A 53 2.43 8.63 -5.00
C ALA A 53 2.96 9.58 -3.90
N ARG A 54 3.95 10.44 -4.21
CA ARG A 54 4.48 11.44 -3.25
C ARG A 54 3.39 12.38 -2.76
N VAL A 55 2.63 12.97 -3.69
CA VAL A 55 1.53 13.88 -3.36
C VAL A 55 0.44 13.18 -2.56
N ALA A 56 0.07 11.95 -2.92
CA ALA A 56 -0.94 11.18 -2.20
C ALA A 56 -0.52 10.89 -0.75
N PHE A 57 0.73 10.43 -0.53
CA PHE A 57 1.23 10.19 0.82
C PHE A 57 1.33 11.48 1.64
N GLN A 58 1.74 12.59 1.03
CA GLN A 58 1.79 13.89 1.70
C GLN A 58 0.38 14.32 2.18
N ARG A 59 -0.63 14.21 1.32
CA ARG A 59 -2.03 14.50 1.68
C ARG A 59 -2.53 13.61 2.81
N MET A 60 -2.20 12.31 2.80
CA MET A 60 -2.54 11.40 3.90
C MET A 60 -1.86 11.79 5.21
N LYS A 61 -0.62 12.30 5.15
CA LYS A 61 0.12 12.75 6.33
C LYS A 61 -0.52 14.00 6.93
N GLU A 62 -0.84 14.97 6.09
CA GLU A 62 -1.53 16.20 6.47
C GLU A 62 -2.93 15.93 7.04
N SER A 63 -3.62 14.90 6.55
CA SER A 63 -4.92 14.47 7.08
C SER A 63 -4.82 13.62 8.36
N GLY A 64 -3.63 13.50 8.97
CA GLY A 64 -3.43 12.78 10.24
C GLY A 64 -3.40 11.26 10.14
N SER A 65 -3.08 10.70 8.97
CA SER A 65 -2.94 9.25 8.82
C SER A 65 -1.84 8.68 9.73
N ARG A 66 -2.04 7.44 10.18
CA ARG A 66 -1.12 6.72 11.08
C ARG A 66 -0.26 5.69 10.34
N LEU A 67 0.04 5.96 9.06
CA LEU A 67 0.89 5.08 8.27
C LEU A 67 2.29 4.97 8.90
N PRO A 68 2.99 3.83 8.75
CA PRO A 68 4.38 3.72 9.13
C PRO A 68 5.23 4.53 8.15
N TRP A 69 5.42 5.83 8.43
CA TRP A 69 6.04 6.79 7.52
C TRP A 69 7.46 6.41 7.09
N LYS A 70 8.22 5.71 7.94
CA LYS A 70 9.53 5.16 7.56
C LYS A 70 9.45 4.18 6.38
N GLU A 71 8.38 3.38 6.31
CA GLU A 71 8.16 2.45 5.19
C GLU A 71 7.70 3.18 3.92
N VAL A 72 6.94 4.28 4.08
CA VAL A 72 6.58 5.16 2.97
C VAL A 72 7.84 5.77 2.34
N GLU A 73 8.75 6.29 3.17
CA GLU A 73 10.02 6.88 2.71
C GLU A 73 10.89 5.84 2.00
N LYS A 74 11.02 4.63 2.57
CA LYS A 74 11.74 3.52 1.91
C LYS A 74 11.16 3.19 0.54
N LEU A 75 9.83 3.10 0.44
CA LEU A 75 9.14 2.86 -0.83
C LEU A 75 9.45 3.97 -1.84
N LEU A 76 9.29 5.24 -1.47
CA LEU A 76 9.52 6.35 -2.41
C LEU A 76 10.98 6.43 -2.87
N THR A 77 11.93 6.13 -1.98
CA THR A 77 13.36 6.08 -2.34
C THR A 77 13.66 4.93 -3.30
N SER A 78 13.08 3.74 -3.11
CA SER A 78 13.35 2.59 -3.98
C SER A 78 12.92 2.80 -5.43
N PHE A 79 11.91 3.65 -5.67
CA PHE A 79 11.46 4.03 -7.02
C PHE A 79 12.17 5.26 -7.58
N SER A 80 12.85 6.06 -6.75
CA SER A 80 13.60 7.24 -7.18
C SER A 80 14.92 6.86 -7.87
N SER A 81 15.56 5.77 -7.45
CA SER A 81 16.87 5.32 -7.95
C SER A 81 16.84 4.72 -9.36
N VAL A 82 15.65 4.55 -9.96
CA VAL A 82 15.47 3.94 -11.29
C VAL A 82 15.36 5.01 -12.39
N GLY A 83 15.29 6.30 -12.04
CA GLY A 83 15.01 7.40 -12.98
C GLY A 83 16.21 8.23 -13.46
N GLU A 84 17.42 8.06 -12.92
CA GLU A 84 18.58 8.93 -13.23
C GLU A 84 19.58 8.36 -14.25
N LEU A 85 19.33 7.19 -14.84
CA LEU A 85 20.34 6.48 -15.64
C LEU A 85 20.15 6.52 -17.18
N LEU A 86 19.33 7.44 -17.71
CA LEU A 86 19.17 7.61 -19.17
C LEU A 86 19.22 9.09 -19.61
N VAL A 87 20.28 9.79 -19.21
CA VAL A 87 20.73 11.01 -19.92
C VAL A 87 22.26 10.97 -20.03
N TYR A 88 22.77 10.23 -21.02
CA TYR A 88 24.09 10.43 -21.63
C TYR A 88 23.98 10.13 -23.13
#